data_AF-A0A1Z9FBD7-F1
#
_entry.id   AF-A0A1Z9FBD7-F1
#
_cell.length_a   1.000
_cell.length_b   1.000
_cell.length_c   1.000
_cell.angle_alpha   90.00
_cell.angle_beta   90.00
_cell.angle_gamma   90.00
#
_symmetry.space_group_name_H-M   'P 1'
#
loop_
_entity.id
_entity.type
_entity.pdbx_description
1 polymer ?
#
loop_
_entity_poly.entity_id
_entity_poly.type
_entity_poly.pdbx_seq_one_letter_code
_entity_poly.pdbx_strand_id
1 'polypeptide(L)'
;MKLEDFNYFLPKELIAKRPIENKESKILICKNDEIVNFKKLTYHFSENDVLILNNTKVIPAIITGYYNNKIIKVTLLEKNNNNIWKAFIKPAKKVKVNEKIIFTKNINCTVLKKESVIVEISFNVNTKLILNYLNKNGDLPLPPYTKTNPDKEL
;
A
#
# COMPACT_ATOMS: atom_id res chain seq x y z
N MET A 1 -12.29 12.53 -26.75
CA MET A 1 -10.90 12.43 -26.26
C MET A 1 -10.40 11.04 -26.54
N LYS A 2 -9.33 10.94 -27.31
CA LYS A 2 -8.62 9.69 -27.62
C LYS A 2 -7.44 9.55 -26.67
N LEU A 3 -7.01 8.32 -26.40
CA LEU A 3 -5.82 8.06 -25.58
C LEU A 3 -4.56 8.74 -26.17
N GLU A 4 -4.50 8.81 -27.49
CA GLU A 4 -3.44 9.45 -28.28
C GLU A 4 -3.24 10.93 -27.94
N ASP A 5 -4.31 11.63 -27.54
CA ASP A 5 -4.27 13.06 -27.19
C ASP A 5 -3.42 13.35 -25.94
N PHE A 6 -3.05 12.31 -25.17
CA PHE A 6 -2.24 12.40 -23.96
C PHE A 6 -0.83 11.80 -24.13
N ASN A 7 -0.46 11.38 -25.34
CA ASN A 7 0.84 10.80 -25.59
C ASN A 7 1.91 11.89 -25.77
N TYR A 8 3.07 11.72 -25.13
CA TYR A 8 4.21 12.59 -25.29
C TYR A 8 5.51 11.78 -25.24
N PHE A 9 6.56 12.30 -25.89
CA PHE A 9 7.87 11.66 -25.84
C PHE A 9 8.53 11.91 -24.48
N LEU A 10 8.78 10.84 -23.73
CA LEU A 10 9.48 10.87 -22.44
C LEU A 10 10.74 9.98 -22.51
N PRO A 11 11.94 10.57 -22.61
CA PRO A 11 13.20 9.83 -22.52
C PRO A 11 13.29 9.05 -21.19
N LYS A 12 13.71 7.78 -21.24
CA LYS A 12 13.73 6.88 -20.07
C LYS A 12 14.68 7.35 -18.98
N GLU A 13 15.75 8.03 -19.37
CA GLU A 13 16.77 8.63 -18.52
C GLU A 13 16.24 9.80 -17.68
N LEU A 14 15.15 10.44 -18.10
CA LEU A 14 14.50 11.52 -17.34
C LEU A 14 13.50 10.99 -16.29
N ILE A 15 13.23 9.68 -16.27
CA ILE A 15 12.39 9.04 -15.25
C ILE A 15 13.23 8.75 -14.02
N ALA A 16 13.00 9.53 -12.95
CA ALA A 16 13.67 9.32 -11.67
C ALA A 16 13.37 7.92 -11.12
N LYS A 17 14.43 7.15 -10.83
CA LYS A 17 14.32 5.79 -10.26
C LYS A 17 14.29 5.78 -8.73
N ARG A 18 14.80 6.85 -8.11
CA ARG A 18 14.90 7.07 -6.67
C ARG A 18 14.70 8.56 -6.40
N PRO A 19 14.18 8.95 -5.22
CA PRO A 19 14.15 10.34 -4.82
C PRO A 19 15.57 10.91 -4.71
N ILE A 20 15.72 12.21 -4.92
CA ILE A 20 16.99 12.90 -4.74
C ILE A 20 17.22 13.16 -3.24
N GLU A 21 18.41 12.86 -2.73
CA GLU A 21 18.70 12.97 -1.28
C GLU A 21 18.83 14.41 -0.80
N ASN A 22 19.31 15.32 -1.66
CA ASN A 22 19.70 16.69 -1.28
C ASN A 22 18.54 17.71 -1.22
N LYS A 23 17.27 17.29 -1.26
CA LYS A 23 16.07 18.17 -1.28
C LYS A 23 16.09 19.24 -2.39
N GLU A 24 16.88 19.07 -3.45
CA GLU A 24 16.99 20.00 -4.59
C GLU A 24 15.98 19.67 -5.71
N SER A 25 14.79 19.17 -5.36
CA SER A 25 13.74 18.89 -6.34
C SER A 25 13.27 20.17 -7.03
N LYS A 26 12.86 20.06 -8.30
CA LYS A 26 12.29 21.17 -9.07
C LYS A 26 10.76 21.08 -9.10
N ILE A 27 10.10 22.23 -9.21
CA ILE A 27 8.66 22.35 -9.44
C ILE A 27 8.43 23.14 -10.73
N LEU A 28 7.40 22.76 -11.48
CA LEU A 28 6.90 23.50 -12.64
C LEU A 28 5.70 24.33 -12.19
N ILE A 29 5.78 25.65 -12.35
CA ILE A 29 4.67 26.58 -12.17
C ILE A 29 3.96 26.70 -13.53
N CYS A 30 2.95 25.85 -13.74
CA CYS A 30 2.28 25.70 -15.04
C CYS A 30 1.64 26.98 -15.58
N LYS A 31 1.32 27.97 -14.72
CA LYS A 31 0.73 29.23 -15.17
C LYS A 31 1.63 30.00 -16.14
N ASN A 32 2.94 29.91 -15.95
CA ASN A 32 3.95 30.69 -16.68
C ASN A 32 5.09 29.82 -17.24
N ASP A 33 4.93 28.49 -17.24
CA ASP A 33 5.96 27.50 -17.61
C ASP A 33 7.32 27.70 -16.88
N GLU A 34 7.27 28.22 -15.65
CA GLU A 34 8.47 28.51 -14.87
C GLU A 34 8.93 27.29 -14.08
N ILE A 35 10.23 26.96 -14.14
CA ILE A 35 10.82 25.88 -13.35
C ILE A 35 11.64 26.48 -12.21
N VAL A 36 11.22 26.25 -10.97
CA VAL A 36 11.91 26.72 -9.77
C VAL A 36 12.29 25.58 -8.84
N ASN A 37 13.14 25.87 -7.87
CA ASN A 37 13.47 24.91 -6.81
C ASN A 37 12.29 24.75 -5.85
N PHE A 38 12.01 23.53 -5.38
CA PHE A 38 10.92 23.23 -4.44
C PHE A 38 10.98 24.10 -3.18
N LYS A 39 12.18 24.49 -2.72
CA LYS A 39 12.36 25.40 -1.58
C LYS A 39 11.69 26.77 -1.76
N LYS A 40 11.44 27.18 -3.01
CA LYS A 40 10.76 28.44 -3.35
C LYS A 40 9.24 28.31 -3.40
N LEU A 41 8.67 27.11 -3.21
CA LEU A 41 7.23 26.89 -3.26
C LEU A 41 6.46 27.85 -2.35
N THR A 42 7.02 28.16 -1.18
CA THR A 42 6.37 29.05 -0.20
C THR A 42 6.16 30.48 -0.69
N TYR A 43 6.92 30.94 -1.68
CA TYR A 43 6.74 32.26 -2.30
C TYR A 43 5.52 32.35 -3.21
N HIS A 44 4.88 31.22 -3.51
CA HIS A 44 3.68 31.16 -4.33
C HIS A 44 2.37 31.08 -3.52
N PHE A 45 2.44 31.15 -2.18
CA PHE A 45 1.27 31.21 -1.32
C PHE A 45 1.00 32.64 -0.83
N SER A 46 -0.27 32.97 -0.66
CA SER A 46 -0.75 34.18 0.02
C SER A 46 -1.14 33.87 1.48
N GLU A 47 -1.31 34.92 2.30
CA GLU A 47 -1.57 34.83 3.74
C GLU A 47 -2.81 33.98 4.14
N ASN A 48 -3.71 33.71 3.19
CA ASN A 48 -4.96 32.97 3.42
C ASN A 48 -5.07 31.67 2.62
N ASP A 49 -3.99 31.20 2.00
CA ASP A 49 -4.01 29.95 1.26
C ASP A 49 -3.98 28.73 2.19
N VAL A 50 -4.74 27.69 1.83
CA VAL A 50 -4.80 26.43 2.58
C VAL A 50 -4.11 25.33 1.79
N LEU A 51 -3.00 24.82 2.34
CA LEU A 51 -2.34 23.64 1.82
C LEU A 51 -2.97 22.38 2.42
N ILE A 52 -3.78 21.68 1.63
CA ILE A 52 -4.36 20.39 2.03
C ILE A 52 -3.34 19.29 1.76
N LEU A 53 -2.73 18.78 2.83
CA LEU A 53 -1.82 17.64 2.76
C LEU A 53 -2.59 16.34 2.96
N ASN A 54 -2.36 15.38 2.07
CA ASN A 54 -2.87 14.03 2.27
C ASN A 54 -1.98 13.29 3.27
N ASN A 55 -2.44 13.17 4.51
CA ASN A 55 -1.78 12.35 5.53
C ASN A 55 -2.31 10.91 5.47
N THR A 56 -1.76 10.11 4.57
CA THR A 56 -2.15 8.69 4.44
C THR A 56 -1.55 7.85 5.56
N LYS A 57 -2.38 7.45 6.53
CA LYS A 57 -2.02 6.37 7.46
C LYS A 57 -2.26 5.04 6.77
N VAL A 58 -1.23 4.52 6.10
CA VAL A 58 -1.26 3.17 5.53
C VAL A 58 -1.07 2.18 6.67
N ILE A 59 -2.09 1.36 6.94
CA ILE A 59 -1.92 0.22 7.83
C ILE A 59 -1.05 -0.80 7.08
N PRO A 60 0.02 -1.34 7.70
CA PRO A 60 0.82 -2.41 7.11
C PRO A 60 -0.03 -3.69 7.00
N ALA A 61 -0.81 -3.76 5.94
CA ALA A 61 -1.92 -4.69 5.79
C ALA A 61 -1.46 -6.08 5.31
N ILE A 62 -0.17 -6.27 5.03
CA ILE A 62 0.40 -7.54 4.55
C ILE A 62 0.97 -8.30 5.74
N ILE A 63 0.44 -9.47 6.05
CA ILE A 63 0.96 -10.37 7.08
C ILE A 63 1.34 -11.71 6.50
N THR A 64 2.38 -12.31 7.08
CA THR A 64 2.85 -13.65 6.70
C THR A 64 2.26 -14.67 7.64
N GLY A 65 1.64 -15.71 7.08
CA GLY A 65 1.10 -16.85 7.83
C GLY A 65 1.49 -18.18 7.21
N TYR A 66 1.00 -19.25 7.81
CA TYR A 66 1.28 -20.63 7.42
C TYR A 66 -0.03 -21.38 7.14
N TYR A 67 -0.02 -22.13 6.05
CA TYR A 67 -1.08 -23.07 5.70
C TYR A 67 -0.42 -24.39 5.26
N ASN A 68 -0.72 -25.50 5.94
CA ASN A 68 -0.08 -26.81 5.74
C ASN A 68 1.46 -26.71 5.66
N ASN A 69 2.07 -26.04 6.65
CA ASN A 69 3.51 -25.76 6.77
C ASN A 69 4.12 -24.98 5.60
N LYS A 70 3.30 -24.35 4.75
CA LYS A 70 3.74 -23.49 3.64
C LYS A 70 3.46 -22.03 3.97
N ILE A 71 4.46 -21.17 3.71
CA ILE A 71 4.36 -19.73 3.85
C ILE A 71 3.33 -19.18 2.86
N ILE A 72 2.44 -18.33 3.36
CA ILE A 72 1.49 -17.56 2.56
C ILE A 72 1.49 -16.10 3.03
N LYS A 73 1.33 -15.17 2.11
CA LYS A 73 1.11 -13.76 2.41
C LYS A 73 -0.38 -13.45 2.32
N VAL A 74 -0.89 -12.72 3.31
CA VAL A 74 -2.28 -12.27 3.37
C VAL A 74 -2.28 -10.75 3.42
N THR A 75 -2.86 -10.11 2.42
CA THR A 75 -3.04 -8.65 2.36
C THR A 75 -4.49 -8.33 2.70
N LEU A 76 -4.72 -7.66 3.82
CA LEU A 76 -6.05 -7.21 4.23
C LEU A 76 -6.46 -5.97 3.43
N LEU A 77 -7.72 -5.94 2.98
CA LEU A 77 -8.26 -4.87 2.14
C LEU A 77 -9.27 -4.03 2.91
N GLU A 78 -10.36 -4.65 3.31
CA GLU A 78 -11.46 -3.99 4.02
C GLU A 78 -12.10 -4.95 5.02
N LYS A 79 -12.69 -4.38 6.06
CA LYS A 79 -13.46 -5.11 7.07
C LYS A 79 -14.93 -4.72 6.96
N ASN A 80 -15.82 -5.71 7.05
CA ASN A 80 -17.24 -5.45 7.21
C ASN A 80 -17.67 -5.39 8.68
N ASN A 81 -18.96 -5.11 8.93
CA ASN A 81 -19.53 -4.96 10.27
C ASN A 81 -19.46 -6.25 11.11
N ASN A 82 -19.33 -7.42 10.48
CA ASN A 82 -19.32 -8.72 11.14
C ASN A 82 -17.90 -9.22 11.47
N ASN A 83 -16.89 -8.34 11.45
CA ASN A 83 -15.47 -8.69 11.65
C ASN A 83 -14.92 -9.67 10.59
N ILE A 84 -15.56 -9.73 9.42
CA ILE A 84 -15.06 -10.46 8.26
C ILE A 84 -14.21 -9.50 7.44
N TRP A 85 -13.05 -9.97 7.03
CA TRP A 85 -12.10 -9.21 6.23
C TRP A 85 -12.08 -9.73 4.80
N LYS A 86 -12.11 -8.82 3.83
CA LYS A 86 -11.68 -9.12 2.48
C LYS A 86 -10.16 -9.07 2.43
N ALA A 87 -9.55 -10.06 1.78
CA ALA A 87 -8.11 -10.18 1.70
C ALA A 87 -7.65 -10.76 0.37
N PHE A 88 -6.40 -10.49 0.00
CA PHE A 88 -5.67 -11.25 -1.01
C PHE A 88 -4.78 -12.28 -0.33
N ILE A 89 -4.78 -13.52 -0.82
CA ILE A 89 -3.84 -14.57 -0.37
C ILE A 89 -2.85 -14.86 -1.49
N LYS A 90 -1.56 -14.95 -1.18
CA LYS A 90 -0.52 -15.37 -2.12
C LYS A 90 0.33 -16.48 -1.50
N PRO A 91 0.39 -17.69 -2.08
CA PRO A 91 -0.40 -18.20 -3.22
C PRO A 91 -1.85 -18.59 -2.88
N ALA A 92 -2.84 -17.91 -3.47
CA ALA A 92 -4.28 -18.17 -3.25
C ALA A 92 -4.72 -19.60 -3.59
N LYS A 93 -4.13 -20.24 -4.62
CA LYS A 93 -4.56 -21.57 -5.09
C LYS A 93 -4.46 -22.66 -4.02
N LYS A 94 -3.59 -22.50 -3.02
CA LYS A 94 -3.32 -23.53 -2.01
C LYS A 94 -4.41 -23.59 -0.94
N VAL A 95 -5.09 -22.49 -0.64
CA VAL A 95 -6.03 -22.42 0.49
C VAL A 95 -7.47 -22.63 0.00
N LYS A 96 -8.18 -23.54 0.66
CA LYS A 96 -9.60 -23.84 0.39
C LYS A 96 -10.51 -23.16 1.41
N VAL A 97 -11.80 -23.10 1.09
CA VAL A 97 -12.84 -22.63 2.00
C VAL A 97 -12.92 -23.57 3.22
N ASN A 98 -13.27 -23.01 4.38
CA ASN A 98 -13.32 -23.65 5.71
C ASN A 98 -11.97 -24.08 6.30
N GLU A 99 -10.85 -23.77 5.64
CA GLU A 99 -9.53 -24.05 6.17
C GLU A 99 -8.93 -22.87 6.92
N LYS A 100 -7.95 -23.18 7.78
CA LYS A 100 -7.31 -22.21 8.67
C LYS A 100 -5.92 -21.81 8.18
N ILE A 101 -5.63 -20.53 8.34
CA ILE A 101 -4.31 -19.93 8.15
C ILE A 101 -3.81 -19.51 9.53
N ILE A 102 -2.60 -19.93 9.88
CA ILE A 102 -2.01 -19.70 11.21
C ILE A 102 -0.95 -18.61 11.08
N PHE A 103 -1.10 -17.51 11.83
CA PHE A 103 -0.12 -16.43 11.89
C PHE A 103 0.77 -16.55 13.14
N THR A 104 0.17 -16.92 14.26
CA THR A 104 0.85 -17.26 15.51
C THR A 104 0.09 -18.37 16.23
N LYS A 105 0.59 -18.86 17.38
CA LYS A 105 -0.12 -19.82 18.23
C LYS A 105 -1.54 -19.35 18.62
N ASN A 106 -1.75 -18.04 18.73
CA ASN A 106 -3.01 -17.45 19.22
C ASN A 106 -3.82 -16.72 18.14
N ILE A 107 -3.23 -16.44 16.97
CA ILE A 107 -3.87 -15.70 15.88
C ILE A 107 -3.92 -16.57 14.64
N ASN A 108 -5.13 -16.91 14.21
CA ASN A 108 -5.44 -17.61 12.98
C ASN A 108 -6.70 -17.02 12.33
N CYS A 109 -6.89 -17.31 11.04
CA CYS A 109 -8.15 -17.00 10.37
C CYS A 109 -8.69 -18.22 9.62
N THR A 110 -10.00 -18.27 9.45
CA THR A 110 -10.70 -19.25 8.63
C THR A 110 -11.14 -18.59 7.32
N VAL A 111 -10.93 -19.27 6.19
CA VAL A 111 -11.44 -18.80 4.90
C VAL A 111 -12.93 -19.12 4.79
N LEU A 112 -13.77 -18.09 4.72
CA LEU A 112 -15.22 -18.23 4.63
C LEU A 112 -15.70 -18.35 3.18
N LYS A 113 -15.10 -17.55 2.29
CA LYS A 113 -15.51 -17.50 0.88
C LYS A 113 -14.33 -17.21 -0.02
N LYS A 114 -14.38 -17.77 -1.23
CA LYS A 114 -13.39 -17.56 -2.28
C LYS A 114 -14.10 -17.43 -3.62
N GLU A 115 -14.44 -16.20 -3.98
CA GLU A 115 -15.15 -15.90 -5.23
C GLU A 115 -14.19 -15.69 -6.40
N SER A 116 -13.01 -15.12 -6.15
CA SER A 116 -12.02 -14.81 -7.17
C SER A 116 -10.63 -14.65 -6.52
N VAL A 117 -9.90 -13.59 -6.87
CA VAL A 117 -8.64 -13.21 -6.23
C VAL A 117 -8.87 -12.74 -4.79
N ILE A 118 -10.02 -12.12 -4.52
CA ILE A 118 -10.43 -11.68 -3.18
C ILE A 118 -11.06 -12.87 -2.45
N VAL A 119 -10.62 -13.07 -1.21
CA VAL A 119 -11.19 -14.03 -0.26
C VAL A 119 -11.79 -13.31 0.94
N GLU A 120 -12.79 -13.92 1.54
CA GLU A 120 -13.32 -13.49 2.83
C GLU A 120 -12.75 -14.38 3.93
N ILE A 121 -12.18 -13.76 4.96
CA ILE A 121 -11.58 -14.45 6.09
C ILE A 121 -12.14 -13.91 7.41
N SER A 122 -12.25 -14.79 8.40
CA SER A 122 -12.62 -14.42 9.76
C SER A 122 -11.52 -14.82 10.73
N PHE A 123 -11.03 -13.86 11.52
CA PHE A 123 -10.01 -14.10 12.53
C PHE A 123 -10.64 -14.68 13.80
N ASN A 124 -9.87 -15.51 14.51
CA ASN A 124 -10.27 -16.04 15.83
C ASN A 124 -10.18 -15.01 16.96
N VAL A 125 -9.76 -13.77 16.67
CA VAL A 125 -9.57 -12.69 17.64
C VAL A 125 -10.27 -11.41 17.16
N ASN A 126 -10.47 -10.47 18.10
CA ASN A 126 -11.11 -9.20 17.79
C ASN A 126 -10.24 -8.28 16.89
N THR A 127 -10.90 -7.29 16.29
CA THR A 127 -10.26 -6.33 15.38
C THR A 127 -9.09 -5.58 16.01
N LYS A 128 -9.19 -5.20 17.29
CA LYS A 128 -8.13 -4.43 17.97
C LYS A 128 -6.83 -5.23 18.05
N LEU A 129 -6.92 -6.53 18.34
CA LEU A 129 -5.76 -7.43 18.37
C LEU A 129 -5.15 -7.62 16.98
N ILE A 130 -5.97 -7.74 15.93
CA ILE A 130 -5.47 -7.80 14.55
C ILE A 130 -4.77 -6.52 14.14
N LEU A 131 -5.36 -5.35 14.41
CA LEU A 131 -4.73 -4.06 14.10
C LEU A 131 -3.38 -3.90 14.83
N ASN A 132 -3.31 -4.28 16.10
CA ASN A 132 -2.05 -4.29 16.84
C ASN A 132 -1.03 -5.27 16.27
N TYR A 133 -1.48 -6.44 15.80
CA TYR A 133 -0.62 -7.42 15.15
C TYR A 133 -0.06 -6.90 13.82
N LEU A 134 -0.91 -6.29 12.99
CA LEU A 134 -0.52 -5.65 11.73
C LEU A 134 0.54 -4.58 11.97
N ASN A 135 0.30 -3.65 12.90
CA ASN A 135 1.24 -2.58 13.19
C ASN A 135 2.63 -3.08 13.64
N LYS A 136 2.71 -4.28 14.24
CA LYS A 136 3.96 -4.87 14.72
C LYS A 136 4.65 -5.81 13.73
N ASN A 137 3.88 -6.53 12.92
CA ASN A 137 4.37 -7.66 12.11
C ASN A 137 4.01 -7.54 10.63
N GLY A 138 3.27 -6.51 10.25
CA GLY A 138 2.82 -6.29 8.89
C GLY A 138 3.88 -5.59 8.05
N ASP A 139 3.84 -5.83 6.74
CA ASP A 139 4.57 -5.07 5.75
C ASP A 139 3.64 -4.03 5.09
N LEU A 140 4.22 -2.92 4.64
CA LEU A 140 3.53 -1.95 3.78
C LEU A 140 3.31 -2.55 2.38
N PRO A 141 2.13 -2.34 1.77
CA PRO A 141 1.92 -2.69 0.37
C PRO A 141 2.79 -1.79 -0.51
N LEU A 142 3.80 -2.39 -1.15
CA LEU A 142 4.61 -1.67 -2.14
C LEU A 142 3.81 -1.52 -3.45
N PRO A 143 3.85 -0.34 -4.07
CA PRO A 143 3.37 -0.18 -5.44
C PRO A 143 4.03 -1.20 -6.37
N PRO A 144 3.32 -1.74 -7.37
CA PRO A 144 3.85 -2.79 -8.25
C PRO A 144 5.07 -2.34 -9.07
N TYR A 145 5.26 -1.03 -9.21
CA TYR A 145 6.36 -0.41 -9.96
C TYR A 145 7.61 -0.11 -9.11
N THR A 146 7.53 -0.16 -7.77
CA THR A 146 8.69 0.05 -6.89
C THR A 146 9.38 -1.28 -6.59
N LYS A 147 10.59 -1.49 -7.15
CA LYS A 147 11.39 -2.71 -6.93
C LYS A 147 12.07 -2.78 -5.56
N THR A 148 11.96 -1.74 -4.73
CA THR A 148 12.71 -1.62 -3.48
C THR A 148 11.85 -0.92 -2.43
N ASN A 149 11.91 -1.41 -1.18
CA ASN A 149 11.26 -0.77 -0.04
C ASN A 149 12.09 0.46 0.36
N PRO A 150 11.58 1.70 0.26
CA PRO A 150 12.36 2.89 0.61
C PRO A 150 12.77 2.93 2.09
N ASP A 151 12.06 2.20 2.97
CA ASP A 151 12.31 2.20 4.41
C ASP A 151 13.18 1.03 4.91
N LYS A 152 13.82 0.27 4.02
CA LYS A 152 14.81 -0.76 4.39
C LYS A 152 16.16 -0.45 3.77
N GLU A 153 16.80 0.59 4.28
CA GLU A 153 18.27 0.74 4.38
C GLU A 153 18.57 1.98 5.25
N LEU A 154 18.51 1.79 6.57
CA LEU A 154 19.50 2.17 7.61
C LEU A 154 19.04 1.55 8.94
#